data_AF-A0A222PC11-F1
#
_entry.id   AF-A0A222PC11-F1
#
_cell.length_a   1.000
_cell.length_b   1.000
_cell.length_c   1.000
_cell.angle_alpha   90.00
_cell.angle_beta   90.00
_cell.angle_gamma   90.00
#
_symmetry.space_group_name_H-M   'P 1'
#
loop_
_entity.id
_entity.type
_entity.pdbx_description
1 polymer ?
#
loop_
_entity_poly.entity_id
_entity_poly.type
_entity_poly.pdbx_seq_one_letter_code
_entity_poly.pdbx_strand_id
1 'polypeptide(L)'
;MKASYGDGENRDFTTDGKLHEDKFLNKKFGYTDTSDEFEIKKDAKGYYVISYYYDEDNEDAQAEKEVRRLKVYKNFALVKEDDDNSMVYAYDTKLKKLVFLNSNGKIFLEATEME
;
A
#
# COMPACT_ATOMS: atom_id res chain seq x y z
N MET A 1 -0.05 -6.41 23.35
CA MET A 1 -1.15 -6.03 22.44
C MET A 1 -0.53 -5.69 21.10
N LYS A 2 -0.71 -6.53 20.07
CA LYS A 2 -0.35 -6.17 18.69
C LYS A 2 -1.50 -5.31 18.18
N ALA A 3 -1.21 -4.09 17.72
CA ALA A 3 -2.18 -3.23 17.08
C ALA A 3 -2.81 -4.00 15.91
N SER A 4 -4.09 -4.34 16.03
CA SER A 4 -4.89 -4.82 14.90
C SER A 4 -5.24 -3.58 14.09
N TYR A 5 -4.41 -3.26 13.10
CA TYR A 5 -4.81 -2.37 12.01
C TYR A 5 -6.05 -2.98 11.38
N GLY A 6 -7.20 -2.38 11.70
CA GLY A 6 -8.53 -2.58 11.11
C GLY A 6 -9.02 -4.02 11.01
N ASP A 7 -10.19 -4.30 11.60
CA ASP A 7 -11.18 -5.19 10.96
C ASP A 7 -11.72 -4.53 9.67
N GLY A 8 -10.85 -3.90 8.89
CA GLY A 8 -11.14 -3.41 7.57
C GLY A 8 -11.66 -4.56 6.73
N GLU A 9 -12.59 -4.25 5.82
CA GLU A 9 -13.50 -5.20 5.19
C GLU A 9 -12.84 -6.57 4.97
N ASN A 10 -13.09 -7.54 5.88
CA ASN A 10 -12.35 -8.81 5.98
C ASN A 10 -12.63 -9.72 4.76
N ARG A 11 -12.21 -9.23 3.59
CA ARG A 11 -12.59 -9.66 2.26
C ARG A 11 -11.52 -10.57 1.70
N ASP A 12 -11.98 -11.49 0.87
CA ASP A 12 -11.10 -12.42 0.18
C ASP A 12 -10.23 -11.69 -0.83
N PHE A 13 -8.92 -11.96 -0.75
CA PHE A 13 -7.93 -11.53 -1.72
C PHE A 13 -7.83 -12.56 -2.86
N THR A 14 -7.79 -12.07 -4.10
CA THR A 14 -7.64 -12.87 -5.32
C THR A 14 -6.34 -12.52 -6.04
N THR A 15 -5.51 -13.51 -6.33
CA THR A 15 -4.25 -13.34 -7.07
C THR A 15 -4.05 -14.46 -8.10
N ASP A 16 -3.37 -14.14 -9.19
CA ASP A 16 -2.83 -15.12 -10.16
C ASP A 16 -1.35 -15.46 -9.86
N GLY A 17 -0.83 -15.04 -8.71
CA GLY A 17 0.55 -15.26 -8.27
C GLY A 17 1.57 -14.27 -8.81
N LYS A 18 1.13 -13.24 -9.56
CA LYS A 18 2.01 -12.18 -10.10
C LYS A 18 1.86 -10.89 -9.33
N LEU A 19 2.91 -10.07 -9.38
CA LEU A 19 2.94 -8.77 -8.72
C LEU A 19 2.06 -7.72 -9.41
N HIS A 20 1.91 -7.77 -10.73
CA HIS A 20 1.23 -6.73 -11.54
C HIS A 20 1.80 -5.33 -11.31
N GLU A 21 3.13 -5.19 -11.34
CA GLU A 21 3.80 -3.89 -11.08
C GLU A 21 3.35 -2.78 -12.03
N ASP A 22 2.95 -3.11 -13.27
CA ASP A 22 2.40 -2.17 -14.24
C ASP A 22 1.11 -1.49 -13.78
N LYS A 23 0.41 -2.05 -12.78
CA LYS A 23 -0.85 -1.52 -12.27
C LYS A 23 -0.66 -0.41 -11.24
N PHE A 24 0.49 -0.35 -10.58
CA PHE A 24 0.73 0.59 -9.47
C PHE A 24 2.04 1.38 -9.56
N LEU A 25 3.00 0.97 -10.39
CA LEU A 25 4.30 1.63 -10.41
C LEU A 25 4.20 3.05 -11.00
N ASN A 26 4.82 4.02 -10.30
CA ASN A 26 4.85 5.45 -10.66
C ASN A 26 3.46 6.08 -10.79
N LYS A 27 2.49 5.55 -10.03
CA LYS A 27 1.14 6.08 -9.90
C LYS A 27 0.91 6.51 -8.45
N LYS A 28 0.17 7.60 -8.28
CA LYS A 28 -0.19 8.12 -6.97
C LYS A 28 -1.50 7.49 -6.51
N PHE A 29 -1.56 7.12 -5.25
CA PHE A 29 -2.72 6.50 -4.64
C PHE A 29 -3.06 7.18 -3.31
N GLY A 30 -4.34 7.31 -3.01
CA GLY A 30 -4.85 7.68 -1.70
C GLY A 30 -5.24 6.46 -0.88
N TYR A 31 -5.19 6.61 0.45
CA TYR A 31 -5.87 5.70 1.36
C TYR A 31 -7.37 6.04 1.38
N THR A 32 -8.23 5.05 1.61
CA THR A 32 -9.69 5.28 1.54
C THR A 32 -10.28 5.84 2.83
N ASP A 33 -9.51 5.83 3.91
CA ASP A 33 -9.89 6.23 5.26
C ASP A 33 -9.19 7.51 5.74
N THR A 34 -8.17 8.00 5.04
CA THR A 34 -7.46 9.25 5.35
C THR A 34 -7.20 10.07 4.09
N SER A 35 -6.81 11.33 4.27
CA SER A 35 -6.33 12.18 3.17
C SER A 35 -4.90 11.87 2.74
N ASP A 36 -4.25 10.89 3.37
CA ASP A 36 -2.87 10.53 3.07
C ASP A 36 -2.76 9.88 1.70
N GLU A 37 -1.57 10.02 1.12
CA GLU A 37 -1.28 9.48 -0.20
C GLU A 37 0.04 8.72 -0.19
N PHE A 38 0.24 7.93 -1.23
CA PHE A 38 1.49 7.25 -1.44
C PHE A 38 1.75 6.99 -2.92
N GLU A 39 3.01 6.70 -3.23
CA GLU A 39 3.45 6.32 -4.56
C GLU A 39 4.49 5.21 -4.44
N ILE A 40 4.33 4.14 -5.24
CA ILE A 40 5.31 3.05 -5.31
C ILE A 40 6.17 3.25 -6.55
N LYS A 41 7.48 3.27 -6.34
CA LYS A 41 8.48 3.42 -7.40
C LYS A 41 9.51 2.31 -7.35
N LYS A 42 10.32 2.25 -8.40
CA LYS A 42 11.42 1.29 -8.56
C LYS A 42 12.64 2.02 -9.09
N ASP A 43 13.78 1.80 -8.44
CA ASP A 43 15.10 2.27 -8.88
C ASP A 43 16.06 1.09 -9.02
N ALA A 44 17.35 1.37 -9.23
CA ALA A 44 18.39 0.35 -9.35
C ALA A 44 18.55 -0.54 -8.10
N LYS A 45 18.07 -0.10 -6.93
CA LYS A 45 18.10 -0.85 -5.66
C LYS A 45 16.81 -1.63 -5.40
N GLY A 46 15.80 -1.51 -6.27
CA GLY A 46 14.51 -2.19 -6.13
C GLY A 46 13.37 -1.24 -5.83
N TYR A 47 12.33 -1.75 -5.18
CA TYR A 47 11.09 -1.00 -4.93
C TYR A 47 11.23 -0.09 -3.70
N TYR A 48 10.48 1.00 -3.70
CA TYR A 48 10.31 1.86 -2.55
C TYR A 48 8.93 2.52 -2.59
N VAL A 49 8.39 2.81 -1.41
CA VAL A 49 7.19 3.62 -1.24
C VAL A 49 7.59 5.00 -0.75
N ILE A 50 6.92 6.01 -1.31
CA ILE A 50 6.90 7.35 -0.77
C ILE A 50 5.51 7.53 -0.14
N SER A 51 5.44 7.78 1.17
CA SER A 51 4.19 8.18 1.84
C SER A 51 4.17 9.69 2.02
N TYR A 52 2.99 10.28 1.84
CA TYR A 52 2.69 11.68 2.07
C TYR A 52 1.61 11.77 3.14
N TYR A 53 1.96 12.34 4.29
CA TYR A 53 1.03 12.52 5.40
C TYR A 53 0.55 13.96 5.44
N TYR A 54 -0.75 14.15 5.39
CA TYR A 54 -1.38 15.47 5.39
C TYR A 54 -1.96 15.78 6.77
N ASP A 55 -1.75 17.01 7.23
CA ASP A 55 -2.37 17.50 8.45
C ASP A 55 -3.83 17.87 8.14
N GLU A 56 -4.77 17.05 8.58
CA GLU A 56 -6.21 17.28 8.36
C GLU A 56 -6.71 18.57 9.02
N ASP A 57 -6.01 19.07 10.05
CA ASP A 57 -6.36 20.31 10.74
C ASP A 57 -5.72 21.55 10.09
N ASN A 58 -4.85 21.38 9.08
CA ASN A 58 -4.13 22.46 8.44
C ASN A 58 -3.87 22.19 6.94
N GLU A 59 -4.86 22.54 6.10
CA GLU A 59 -4.82 22.37 4.65
C GLU A 59 -3.62 23.07 3.96
N ASP A 60 -3.05 24.11 4.57
CA ASP A 60 -1.90 24.84 4.03
C ASP A 60 -0.54 24.21 4.41
N ALA A 61 -0.54 23.21 5.29
CA ALA A 61 0.68 22.52 5.69
C ALA A 61 1.26 21.69 4.54
N GLN A 62 2.59 21.75 4.38
CA GLN A 62 3.27 20.82 3.48
C GLN A 62 3.18 19.41 4.04
N ALA A 63 2.85 18.45 3.17
CA ALA A 63 2.80 17.04 3.56
C ALA A 63 4.15 16.57 4.11
N GLU A 64 4.12 15.85 5.24
CA GLU A 64 5.28 15.12 5.72
C GLU A 64 5.56 13.95 4.77
N LYS A 65 6.83 13.78 4.39
CA LYS A 65 7.24 12.78 3.42
C LYS A 65 8.12 11.72 4.05
N GLU A 66 7.70 10.47 3.92
CA GLU A 66 8.49 9.30 4.34
C GLU A 66 8.85 8.43 3.14
N VAL A 67 10.07 7.89 3.11
CA VAL A 67 10.52 6.96 2.06
C VAL A 67 11.01 5.67 2.69
N ARG A 68 10.43 4.54 2.28
CA ARG A 68 10.78 3.21 2.78
C ARG A 68 11.07 2.24 1.65
N ARG A 69 12.06 1.37 1.87
CA ARG A 69 12.41 0.30 0.92
C ARG A 69 11.43 -0.85 1.02
N LEU A 70 11.10 -1.43 -0.14
CA LEU A 70 10.16 -2.53 -0.26
C LEU A 70 10.85 -3.74 -0.91
N LYS A 71 10.47 -4.93 -0.44
CA LYS A 71 10.86 -6.20 -1.03
C LYS A 71 9.65 -6.97 -1.55
N VAL A 72 9.87 -7.77 -2.58
CA VAL A 72 8.86 -8.70 -3.10
C VAL A 72 8.58 -9.78 -2.07
N TYR A 73 7.30 -9.99 -1.77
CA TYR A 73 6.81 -11.00 -0.85
C TYR A 73 5.88 -11.97 -1.58
N LYS A 74 6.19 -13.27 -1.47
CA LYS A 74 5.41 -14.36 -2.10
C LYS A 74 5.14 -14.17 -3.61
N ASN A 75 5.97 -13.40 -4.31
CA ASN A 75 5.89 -13.04 -5.74
C ASN A 75 4.73 -12.14 -6.17
N PHE A 76 3.68 -11.96 -5.35
CA PHE A 76 2.49 -11.19 -5.72
C PHE A 76 2.32 -9.88 -4.95
N ALA A 77 3.16 -9.61 -3.95
CA ALA A 77 3.02 -8.45 -3.07
C ALA A 77 4.35 -7.75 -2.79
N LEU A 78 4.27 -6.53 -2.25
CA LEU A 78 5.38 -5.80 -1.66
C LEU A 78 5.16 -5.63 -0.15
N VAL A 79 6.25 -5.68 0.61
CA VAL A 79 6.27 -5.38 2.06
C VAL A 79 7.50 -4.52 2.38
N LYS A 80 7.44 -3.75 3.48
CA LYS A 80 8.60 -2.97 3.92
C LYS A 80 9.75 -3.87 4.32
N GLU A 81 10.98 -3.41 4.10
CA GLU A 81 12.18 -4.18 4.41
C GLU A 81 12.54 -4.19 5.90
N ASP A 82 12.15 -3.16 6.65
CA ASP A 82 12.54 -2.84 8.03
C ASP A 82 11.76 -3.63 9.10
N ASP A 83 11.40 -4.88 8.78
CA ASP A 83 10.63 -5.81 9.61
C ASP A 83 9.21 -5.35 10.01
N ASP A 84 8.80 -4.15 9.58
CA ASP A 84 7.41 -3.69 9.64
C ASP A 84 6.57 -4.35 8.53
N ASN A 85 6.09 -5.55 8.81
CA ASN A 85 5.16 -6.27 7.95
C ASN A 85 3.69 -5.95 8.28
N SER A 86 3.40 -4.80 8.89
CA SER A 86 2.01 -4.39 9.20
C SER A 86 1.16 -4.20 7.95
N MET A 87 1.80 -3.96 6.80
CA MET A 87 1.14 -3.51 5.59
C MET A 87 1.71 -4.20 4.35
N VAL A 88 0.87 -4.96 3.66
CA VAL A 88 1.22 -5.73 2.47
C VAL A 88 0.50 -5.12 1.27
N TYR A 89 1.26 -4.57 0.32
CA TYR A 89 0.73 -3.98 -0.91
C TYR A 89 0.53 -5.08 -1.95
N ALA A 90 -0.68 -5.30 -2.42
CA ALA A 90 -0.97 -6.36 -3.39
C ALA A 90 -2.02 -5.91 -4.43
N TYR A 91 -1.92 -6.42 -5.66
CA TYR A 91 -2.95 -6.19 -6.67
C TYR A 91 -3.99 -7.32 -6.64
N ASP A 92 -5.24 -6.98 -6.35
CA ASP A 92 -6.34 -7.94 -6.40
C ASP A 92 -6.86 -8.08 -7.83
N THR A 93 -6.81 -9.29 -8.38
CA THR A 93 -7.15 -9.54 -9.79
C THR A 93 -8.66 -9.54 -10.07
N LYS A 94 -9.50 -9.71 -9.04
CA LYS A 94 -10.96 -9.69 -9.15
C LYS A 94 -11.49 -8.26 -9.05
N LEU A 95 -10.98 -7.49 -8.09
CA LEU A 95 -11.31 -6.08 -7.89
C LEU A 95 -10.59 -5.16 -8.88
N LYS A 96 -9.47 -5.63 -9.43
CA LYS A 96 -8.59 -4.87 -10.33
C LYS A 96 -8.02 -3.61 -9.66
N LYS A 97 -7.74 -3.69 -8.36
CA LYS A 97 -7.26 -2.58 -7.53
C LYS A 97 -6.02 -2.96 -6.73
N LEU A 98 -5.23 -1.96 -6.39
CA LEU A 98 -4.23 -2.06 -5.34
C LEU A 98 -4.94 -2.10 -3.98
N VAL A 99 -4.56 -3.05 -3.14
CA VAL A 99 -5.16 -3.30 -1.83
C VAL A 99 -4.09 -3.56 -0.78
N PHE A 100 -4.48 -3.46 0.48
CA PHE A 100 -3.65 -3.75 1.64
C PHE A 100 -4.14 -5.01 2.34
N LEU A 101 -3.23 -5.94 2.58
CA LEU A 101 -3.54 -7.21 3.26
C LEU A 101 -3.08 -7.21 4.70
N ASN A 102 -3.90 -7.76 5.58
CA ASN A 102 -3.58 -7.97 6.98
C ASN A 102 -2.73 -9.24 7.15
N SER A 103 -2.33 -9.54 8.39
CA SER A 103 -1.51 -10.72 8.70
C SER A 103 -2.14 -12.07 8.33
N ASN A 104 -3.48 -12.13 8.17
CA ASN A 104 -4.21 -13.32 7.73
C ASN A 104 -4.35 -13.41 6.20
N GLY A 105 -3.77 -12.45 5.45
CA GLY A 105 -3.86 -12.39 3.99
C GLY A 105 -5.23 -11.93 3.48
N LYS A 106 -6.05 -11.31 4.34
CA LYS A 106 -7.33 -10.72 3.97
C LYS A 106 -7.14 -9.26 3.63
N ILE A 107 -7.92 -8.78 2.67
CA ILE A 107 -7.98 -7.34 2.39
C ILE A 107 -8.52 -6.66 3.64
N PHE A 108 -7.93 -5.55 4.04
CA PHE A 108 -8.50 -4.67 5.05
C PHE A 108 -8.68 -3.24 4.55
N LEU A 109 -7.99 -2.85 3.48
CA LEU A 109 -8.10 -1.52 2.91
C LEU A 109 -7.89 -1.57 1.40
N GLU A 110 -8.62 -0.73 0.66
CA GLU A 110 -8.40 -0.51 -0.78
C GLU A 110 -7.66 0.81 -0.98
N ALA A 111 -6.82 0.88 -2.02
CA ALA A 111 -6.21 2.12 -2.47
C ALA A 111 -7.02 2.73 -3.62
N THR A 112 -7.07 4.06 -3.67
CA THR A 112 -7.72 4.82 -4.75
C THR A 112 -6.64 5.45 -5.62
N GLU A 113 -6.60 5.12 -6.91
CA GLU A 113 -5.68 5.79 -7.86
C GLU A 113 -6.09 7.26 -8.00
N MET A 114 -5.15 8.17 -7.79
CA MET A 114 -5.35 9.61 -7.89
C MET A 114 -5.05 10.06 -9.33
N GLU A 115 -5.87 10.96 -9.87
CA GLU A 115 -5.70 11.53 -11.22
C GLU A 115 -4.55 12.55 -11.31
#